data_AF-Q6TT57-F1
#
_entry.id   AF-Q6TT57-F1
#
_cell.length_a   1.000
_cell.length_b   1.000
_cell.length_c   1.000
_cell.angle_alpha   90.00
_cell.angle_beta   90.00
_cell.angle_gamma   90.00
#
_symmetry.space_group_name_H-M   'P 1'
#
loop_
_entity.id
_entity.type
_entity.pdbx_description
1 polymer ?
#
loop_
_entity_poly.entity_id
_entity_poly.type
_entity_poly.pdbx_seq_one_letter_code
_entity_poly.pdbx_strand_id
1 'polypeptide(L)'
;VKVIIGEMVNDSLNIIGVGNVKSNGLKKGSIVDIDETVRSIKKAIEQAERMVGIHIEQVVVGVNANQVQLLPCHGVVAVSNEDREIGNEDVLRVLDAAQVVSIAPEREFIDVVPRQFIVDGLDEINDPRGMIG
;
A
#
# COMPACT_ATOMS: atom_id res chain seq x y z
N VAL A 1 -11.00 16.55 3.79
CA VAL A 1 -10.69 15.24 4.38
C VAL A 1 -11.95 14.40 4.43
N LYS A 2 -11.91 13.22 3.82
CA LYS A 2 -12.98 12.22 3.89
C LYS A 2 -12.45 11.02 4.66
N VAL A 3 -13.24 10.51 5.61
CA VAL A 3 -12.96 9.31 6.40
C VAL A 3 -14.17 8.40 6.25
N ILE A 4 -13.92 7.11 6.04
CA ILE A 4 -14.94 6.08 5.90
C ILE A 4 -14.55 4.94 6.83
N ILE A 5 -15.49 4.47 7.63
CA ILE A 5 -15.36 3.26 8.44
C ILE A 5 -16.28 2.23 7.82
N GLY A 6 -15.72 1.07 7.49
CA GLY A 6 -16.49 -0.03 6.95
C GLY A 6 -16.20 -1.34 7.68
N GLU A 7 -17.19 -2.21 7.68
CA GLU A 7 -17.13 -3.57 8.19
C GLU A 7 -17.32 -4.54 7.02
N MET A 8 -16.50 -5.60 6.97
CA MET A 8 -16.63 -6.65 5.95
C MET A 8 -17.69 -7.66 6.37
N VAL A 9 -18.75 -7.81 5.56
CA VAL A 9 -19.83 -8.79 5.77
C VAL A 9 -20.12 -9.48 4.44
N ASN A 10 -19.99 -10.81 4.37
CA ASN A 10 -20.26 -11.61 3.16
C ASN A 10 -19.57 -11.04 1.90
N ASP A 11 -18.26 -10.81 1.97
CA ASP A 11 -17.43 -10.23 0.89
C ASP A 11 -17.86 -8.83 0.43
N SER A 12 -18.70 -8.14 1.20
CA SER A 12 -19.15 -6.77 0.94
C SER A 12 -18.69 -5.81 2.04
N LEU A 13 -18.21 -4.63 1.65
CA LEU A 13 -17.83 -3.57 2.57
C LEU A 13 -19.07 -2.74 2.94
N ASN A 14 -19.55 -2.89 4.17
CA ASN A 14 -20.66 -2.10 4.71
C ASN A 14 -20.13 -0.83 5.36
N ILE A 15 -20.54 0.34 4.89
CA ILE A 15 -20.14 1.62 5.47
C ILE A 15 -20.98 1.89 6.73
N ILE A 16 -20.30 1.98 7.87
CA ILE A 16 -20.94 2.18 9.18
C ILE A 16 -20.65 3.57 9.78
N GLY A 17 -19.65 4.28 9.26
CA GLY A 17 -19.31 5.63 9.72
C GLY A 17 -18.66 6.48 8.62
N VAL A 18 -18.96 7.78 8.62
CA VAL A 18 -18.42 8.72 7.64
C VAL A 18 -18.04 10.04 8.30
N GLY A 19 -16.85 10.54 7.99
CA GLY A 19 -16.41 11.89 8.32
C GLY A 19 -16.17 12.68 7.05
N ASN A 20 -16.74 13.88 6.94
CA ASN A 20 -16.53 14.74 5.78
C ASN A 20 -16.32 16.19 6.22
N VAL A 21 -15.06 16.61 6.17
CA VAL A 21 -14.64 17.94 6.60
C VAL A 21 -13.88 18.61 5.45
N LYS A 22 -14.11 19.91 5.25
CA LYS A 22 -13.35 20.69 4.27
C LYS A 22 -11.86 20.57 4.58
N SER A 23 -11.06 20.30 3.56
CA SER A 23 -9.60 20.22 3.72
C SER A 23 -9.02 21.64 3.76
N ASN A 24 -8.49 22.04 4.91
CA ASN A 24 -7.69 23.25 5.06
C ASN A 24 -6.21 22.89 5.21
N GLY A 25 -5.32 23.85 4.95
CA GLY A 25 -3.87 23.68 5.10
C GLY A 25 -3.16 22.86 4.01
N LEU A 26 -3.88 22.43 2.97
CA LEU A 26 -3.31 21.79 1.78
C LEU A 26 -3.45 22.68 0.54
N LYS A 27 -2.41 22.72 -0.30
CA LYS A 27 -2.41 23.37 -1.61
C LYS A 27 -1.70 22.49 -2.62
N LYS A 28 -2.41 22.09 -3.70
CA LYS A 28 -1.88 21.19 -4.75
C LYS A 28 -1.23 19.91 -4.17
N GLY A 29 -1.85 19.33 -3.14
CA GLY A 29 -1.35 18.11 -2.49
C GLY A 29 -0.18 18.32 -1.51
N SER A 30 0.35 19.54 -1.37
CA SER A 30 1.38 19.86 -0.38
C SER A 30 0.78 20.53 0.85
N ILE A 31 1.33 20.22 2.03
CA ILE A 31 0.97 20.89 3.28
C ILE A 31 1.57 22.29 3.28
N VAL A 32 0.70 23.31 3.35
CA VAL A 32 1.08 24.73 3.49
C VAL A 32 0.82 25.26 4.89
N ASP A 33 -0.08 24.63 5.64
CA ASP A 33 -0.36 24.91 7.05
C ASP A 33 -0.63 23.58 7.76
N ILE A 34 0.31 23.19 8.63
CA ILE A 34 0.25 21.91 9.33
C ILE A 34 -0.87 21.88 10.38
N ASP A 35 -1.10 22.99 11.08
CA ASP A 35 -2.09 23.05 12.16
C ASP A 35 -3.51 22.92 11.59
N GLU A 36 -3.81 23.63 10.51
CA GLU A 36 -5.10 23.52 9.83
C GLU A 36 -5.31 22.14 9.18
N THR A 37 -4.23 21.52 8.69
CA THR A 37 -4.27 20.15 8.16
C THR A 37 -4.62 19.15 9.27
N VAL A 38 -3.89 19.20 10.39
CA VAL A 38 -4.12 18.33 11.56
C VAL A 38 -5.54 18.52 12.10
N ARG A 39 -6.02 19.77 12.24
CA ARG A 39 -7.38 20.06 12.68
C ARG A 39 -8.43 19.46 11.75
N SER A 40 -8.24 19.58 10.43
CA SER A 40 -9.18 19.05 9.44
C SER A 40 -9.25 17.52 9.50
N ILE A 41 -8.11 16.85 9.71
CA ILE A 41 -8.03 15.38 9.84
C ILE A 41 -8.72 14.92 11.13
N LYS A 42 -8.34 15.50 12.29
CA LYS A 42 -8.92 15.16 13.59
C LYS A 42 -10.44 15.31 13.58
N LYS A 43 -10.96 16.43 13.06
CA LYS A 43 -12.40 16.66 12.95
C LYS A 43 -13.11 15.59 12.09
N ALA A 44 -12.49 15.13 11.02
CA ALA A 44 -13.07 14.10 10.16
C ALA A 44 -13.08 12.73 10.86
N ILE A 45 -11.99 12.37 11.54
CA ILE A 45 -11.92 11.15 12.35
C ILE A 45 -12.97 11.18 13.45
N GLU A 46 -13.04 12.24 14.25
CA GLU A 46 -14.03 12.38 15.32
C GLU A 46 -15.49 12.31 14.81
N GLN A 47 -15.78 12.85 13.62
CA GLN A 47 -17.11 12.70 13.00
C GLN A 47 -17.44 11.24 12.72
N ALA A 48 -16.49 10.50 12.15
CA ALA A 48 -16.67 9.08 11.85
C ALA A 48 -16.78 8.23 13.12
N GLU A 49 -15.90 8.45 14.11
CA GLU A 49 -15.91 7.77 15.41
C GLU A 49 -17.21 7.99 16.18
N ARG A 50 -17.73 9.22 16.19
CA ARG A 50 -19.02 9.53 16.84
C ARG A 50 -20.19 8.76 16.23
N MET A 51 -20.15 8.42 14.94
CA MET A 51 -21.21 7.65 14.29
C MET A 51 -21.21 6.18 14.70
N VAL A 52 -20.03 5.59 14.90
CA VAL A 52 -19.87 4.17 15.24
C VAL A 52 -19.72 3.91 16.74
N GLY A 53 -19.41 4.93 17.54
CA GLY A 53 -19.17 4.80 18.98
C GLY A 53 -17.87 4.05 19.32
N ILE A 54 -16.92 4.00 18.38
CA ILE A 54 -15.66 3.26 18.47
C ILE A 54 -14.50 4.22 18.24
N HIS A 55 -13.40 4.00 18.94
CA HIS A 55 -12.15 4.72 18.73
C HIS A 55 -11.32 4.05 17.62
N ILE A 56 -10.82 4.83 16.67
CA ILE A 56 -9.99 4.35 15.57
C ILE A 56 -8.52 4.43 15.95
N GLU A 57 -7.84 3.28 16.01
CA GLU A 57 -6.40 3.20 16.30
C GLU A 57 -5.54 3.16 15.04
N GLN A 58 -6.07 2.55 13.97
CA GLN A 58 -5.34 2.35 12.71
C GLN A 58 -6.18 2.83 11.54
N VAL A 59 -5.50 3.41 10.54
CA VAL A 59 -6.13 3.94 9.33
C VAL A 59 -5.30 3.60 8.10
N VAL A 60 -5.99 3.40 6.99
CA VAL A 60 -5.38 3.41 5.66
C VAL A 60 -5.53 4.81 5.09
N VAL A 61 -4.42 5.44 4.71
CA VAL A 61 -4.42 6.82 4.21
C VAL A 61 -4.14 6.84 2.72
N GLY A 62 -5.07 7.41 1.95
CA GLY A 62 -4.82 7.76 0.55
C GLY A 62 -4.05 9.07 0.46
N VAL A 63 -2.81 9.02 -0.01
CA VAL A 63 -1.98 10.20 -0.27
C VAL A 63 -2.07 10.56 -1.76
N ASN A 64 -2.04 11.85 -2.07
CA ASN A 64 -2.07 12.30 -3.47
C ASN A 64 -0.75 11.95 -4.18
N ALA A 65 -0.84 11.36 -5.37
CA ALA A 65 0.30 10.85 -6.14
C ALA A 65 1.12 11.93 -6.89
N ASN A 66 1.03 13.20 -6.52
CA ASN A 66 1.69 14.31 -7.24
C ASN A 66 3.22 14.16 -7.38
N GLN A 67 3.87 13.38 -6.52
CA GLN A 67 5.32 13.16 -6.53
C GLN A 67 5.68 11.66 -6.59
N VAL A 68 4.71 10.79 -6.91
CA VAL A 68 4.97 9.34 -7.04
C VAL A 68 5.71 9.08 -8.35
N GLN A 69 6.68 8.19 -8.29
CA GLN A 69 7.42 7.73 -9.46
C GLN A 69 7.44 6.22 -9.49
N LEU A 70 7.34 5.66 -10.68
CA LEU A 70 7.53 4.23 -10.92
C LEU A 70 8.97 4.01 -11.36
N LEU A 71 9.68 3.12 -10.66
CA LEU A 71 11.03 2.73 -11.00
C LEU A 71 11.02 1.24 -11.38
N PRO A 72 11.59 0.87 -12.54
CA PRO A 72 11.79 -0.54 -12.84
C PRO A 72 12.79 -1.11 -11.84
N CYS A 73 12.46 -2.27 -11.28
CA CYS A 73 13.29 -2.98 -10.32
C CYS A 73 13.28 -4.47 -10.65
N HIS A 74 14.38 -5.14 -10.29
CA HIS A 74 14.56 -6.57 -10.54
C HIS A 74 15.22 -7.19 -9.31
N GLY A 75 14.62 -8.28 -8.83
CA GLY A 75 15.15 -9.14 -7.78
C GLY A 75 15.39 -10.53 -8.35
N VAL A 76 16.38 -11.23 -7.79
CA VAL A 76 16.67 -12.63 -8.14
C VAL A 76 16.87 -13.40 -6.85
N VAL A 77 16.18 -14.52 -6.71
CA VAL A 77 16.29 -15.44 -5.57
C VAL A 77 16.45 -16.85 -6.10
N ALA A 78 17.34 -17.62 -5.48
CA ALA A 78 17.45 -19.05 -5.75
C ALA A 78 16.44 -19.82 -4.89
N VAL A 79 15.70 -20.72 -5.53
CA VAL A 79 14.78 -21.66 -4.87
C VAL A 79 15.61 -22.84 -4.38
N SER A 80 15.63 -23.05 -3.07
CA SER A 80 16.49 -24.05 -2.42
C SER A 80 15.71 -25.18 -1.75
N ASN A 81 14.41 -25.28 -2.00
CA ASN A 81 13.57 -26.34 -1.45
C ASN A 81 13.91 -27.69 -2.11
N GLU A 82 13.71 -28.80 -1.39
CA GLU A 82 14.06 -30.15 -1.87
C GLU A 82 13.31 -30.55 -3.15
N ASP A 83 12.08 -30.07 -3.30
CA ASP A 83 11.21 -30.26 -4.47
C ASP A 83 11.45 -29.24 -5.60
N ARG A 84 12.25 -28.20 -5.34
CA ARG A 84 12.47 -27.03 -6.21
C ARG A 84 11.15 -26.36 -6.64
N GLU A 85 10.09 -26.53 -5.86
CA GLU A 85 8.80 -25.90 -6.12
C GLU A 85 8.81 -24.47 -5.58
N ILE A 86 8.37 -23.51 -6.41
CA ILE A 86 8.28 -22.11 -6.03
C ILE A 86 7.08 -21.92 -5.10
N GLY A 87 7.36 -21.62 -3.83
CA GLY A 87 6.37 -21.35 -2.81
C GLY A 87 6.02 -19.86 -2.67
N ASN A 88 5.05 -19.57 -1.80
CA ASN A 88 4.73 -18.18 -1.43
C ASN A 88 5.93 -17.47 -0.78
N GLU A 89 6.75 -18.20 -0.01
CA GLU A 89 7.94 -17.62 0.63
C GLU A 89 8.98 -17.16 -0.41
N ASP A 90 9.19 -17.93 -1.48
CA ASP A 90 10.12 -17.54 -2.54
C ASP A 90 9.62 -16.31 -3.31
N VAL A 91 8.31 -16.22 -3.54
CA VAL A 91 7.68 -15.03 -4.13
C VAL A 91 7.87 -13.80 -3.23
N LEU A 92 7.64 -13.92 -1.93
CA LEU A 92 7.88 -12.82 -0.99
C LEU A 92 9.36 -12.41 -0.98
N ARG A 93 10.27 -13.38 -0.94
CA ARG A 93 11.72 -13.13 -0.95
C ARG A 93 12.18 -12.44 -2.21
N VAL A 94 11.67 -12.82 -3.39
CA VAL A 94 12.07 -12.17 -4.65
C VAL A 94 11.50 -10.76 -4.76
N LEU A 95 10.31 -10.51 -4.21
CA LEU A 95 9.75 -9.16 -4.10
C LEU A 95 10.56 -8.30 -3.14
N ASP A 96 11.01 -8.83 -2.01
CA ASP A 96 11.90 -8.12 -1.09
C ASP A 96 13.25 -7.84 -1.73
N ALA A 97 13.83 -8.80 -2.46
CA ALA A 97 15.07 -8.62 -3.20
C ALA A 97 14.93 -7.55 -4.30
N ALA A 98 13.79 -7.48 -4.97
CA ALA A 98 13.50 -6.47 -5.98
C ALA A 98 13.39 -5.06 -5.37
N GLN A 99 13.05 -4.94 -4.09
CA GLN A 99 12.96 -3.65 -3.39
C GLN A 99 14.33 -3.08 -2.98
N VAL A 100 15.41 -3.84 -3.08
CA VAL A 100 16.78 -3.39 -2.76
C VAL A 100 17.36 -2.55 -3.90
N VAL A 101 16.70 -1.42 -4.19
CA VAL A 101 17.12 -0.45 -5.18
C VAL A 101 17.55 0.82 -4.47
N SER A 102 18.65 1.43 -4.92
CA SER A 102 19.09 2.71 -4.37
C SER A 102 18.11 3.80 -4.79
N ILE A 103 17.25 4.23 -3.87
CA ILE A 103 16.41 5.42 -4.02
C ILE A 103 17.12 6.63 -3.39
N ALA A 104 16.74 7.83 -3.84
CA ALA A 104 17.29 9.06 -3.28
C ALA A 104 16.93 9.17 -1.78
N PRO A 105 17.82 9.70 -0.91
CA PRO A 105 17.60 9.75 0.55
C PRO A 105 16.31 10.48 0.96
N GLU A 106 15.83 11.41 0.15
CA GLU A 106 14.59 12.16 0.34
C GLU A 106 13.32 11.43 -0.12
N ARG A 107 13.43 10.14 -0.48
CA ARG A 107 12.32 9.33 -0.98
C ARG A 107 12.13 8.07 -0.14
N GLU A 108 10.90 7.60 -0.14
CA GLU A 108 10.49 6.40 0.56
C GLU A 108 9.83 5.43 -0.43
N PHE A 109 10.09 4.14 -0.23
CA PHE A 109 9.47 3.08 -1.01
C PHE A 109 8.05 2.83 -0.48
N ILE A 110 7.04 2.94 -1.35
CA ILE A 110 5.63 2.81 -0.94
C ILE A 110 5.11 1.41 -1.20
N ASP A 111 5.38 0.84 -2.39
CA ASP A 111 4.84 -0.44 -2.81
C ASP A 111 5.61 -1.03 -3.99
N VAL A 112 5.57 -2.37 -4.13
CA VAL A 112 6.11 -3.12 -5.26
C VAL A 112 4.97 -3.82 -6.00
N VAL A 113 4.86 -3.55 -7.30
CA VAL A 113 3.88 -4.22 -8.15
C VAL A 113 4.62 -5.18 -9.08
N PRO A 114 4.45 -6.51 -8.93
CA PRO A 114 5.07 -7.48 -9.81
C PRO A 114 4.55 -7.28 -11.23
N ARG A 115 5.47 -7.02 -12.18
CA ARG A 115 5.13 -6.91 -13.60
C ARG A 115 5.20 -8.26 -14.31
N GLN A 116 6.22 -9.04 -13.99
CA GLN A 116 6.47 -10.37 -14.54
C GLN A 116 7.43 -11.13 -13.62
N PHE A 117 7.38 -12.45 -13.69
CA PHE A 117 8.37 -13.36 -13.11
C PHE A 117 9.13 -14.06 -14.24
N ILE A 118 10.38 -14.44 -13.95
CA ILE A 118 11.23 -15.20 -14.86
C ILE A 118 11.70 -16.43 -14.11
N VAL A 119 11.41 -17.62 -14.62
CA VAL A 119 11.78 -18.91 -14.01
C VAL A 119 12.71 -19.63 -14.97
N ASP A 120 13.94 -19.91 -14.55
CA ASP A 120 14.97 -20.57 -15.37
C ASP A 120 15.17 -19.98 -16.78
N GLY A 121 14.96 -18.66 -16.92
CA GLY A 121 15.11 -17.93 -18.18
C GLY A 121 13.85 -17.90 -19.06
N LEU A 122 12.75 -18.53 -18.65
CA LEU A 122 11.44 -18.38 -19.28
C LEU A 122 10.72 -17.16 -18.70
N ASP A 123 10.30 -16.24 -19.57
CA ASP A 123 9.60 -15.00 -19.24
C ASP A 123 8.06 -15.14 -19.39
N GLU A 124 7.35 -14.01 -19.28
CA GLU A 124 5.88 -13.92 -19.38
C GLU A 124 5.08 -14.70 -18.31
N ILE A 125 5.71 -15.02 -17.18
CA ILE A 125 5.05 -15.68 -16.05
C ILE A 125 4.41 -14.63 -15.14
N ASN A 126 3.09 -14.71 -14.95
CA ASN A 126 2.35 -13.82 -14.04
C ASN A 126 2.39 -14.29 -12.58
N ASP A 127 2.34 -15.61 -12.38
CA ASP A 127 2.36 -16.24 -11.07
C ASP A 127 3.24 -17.49 -11.14
N PRO A 128 4.41 -17.50 -10.48
CA PRO A 128 5.34 -18.62 -10.55
C PRO A 128 5.00 -19.72 -9.54
N ARG A 129 4.00 -19.54 -8.67
CA ARG A 129 3.69 -20.47 -7.59
C ARG A 129 3.29 -21.84 -8.14
N GLY A 130 3.91 -22.89 -7.61
CA GLY A 130 3.74 -24.27 -8.09
C GLY A 130 4.52 -24.63 -9.35
N MET A 131 5.31 -23.70 -9.89
CA MET A 131 6.29 -24.03 -10.93
C MET A 131 7.57 -24.59 -10.30
N ILE A 132 8.31 -25.36 -11.08
CA ILE A 132 9.62 -25.91 -10.68
C ILE A 132 10.71 -25.11 -11.38
N GLY A 133 11.65 -24.59 -10.61
CA GLY A 133 12.80 -23.80 -11.11
C GLY A 133 13.76 -23.45 -10.00
#